data_AF-A0A059A852-F1
#
_entry.id   AF-A0A059A852-F1
#
_cell.length_a   1.000
_cell.length_b   1.000
_cell.length_c   1.000
_cell.angle_alpha   90.00
_cell.angle_beta   90.00
_cell.angle_gamma   90.00
#
_symmetry.space_group_name_H-M   'P 1'
#
loop_
_entity.id
_entity.type
_entity.pdbx_description
1 polymer ?
#
loop_
_entity_poly.entity_id
_entity_poly.type
_entity_poly.pdbx_seq_one_letter_code
_entity_poly.pdbx_strand_id
1 'polypeptide(L)'
;MGMGDSEQEAIDELIASLPQKKVPNLPPCCLFQNFWYPIFVLPYVVACQRHFKAKDKDIVVASDPKSGTTWLMPIAFSIFNLFGHNPRFDLDDMEEPRLFSTHLPYPSLPKCIKWSDCQIIYICRNLHKVLFLKYEDFKEDIGGQMKNVAQFMGLPFTEEEEEGGAIEEIAKMCSLKTLEDLEVNKSGKFMPSFENRSYFRKGEVGDWVNYLSPPTAARLHSIIKEKMSPFGLEFKTDELFWCMIA
;
A
#
# COMPACT_ATOMS: atom_id res chain seq x y z
N MET A 1 -13.08 -8.33 -15.17
CA MET A 1 -14.50 -7.92 -15.32
C MET A 1 -14.52 -6.61 -16.08
N GLY A 2 -15.09 -6.55 -17.28
CA GLY A 2 -15.20 -5.31 -18.05
C GLY A 2 -16.35 -4.45 -17.53
N MET A 3 -16.15 -3.13 -17.42
CA MET A 3 -17.25 -2.18 -17.18
C MET A 3 -18.20 -2.18 -18.39
N GLY A 4 -19.51 -2.14 -18.14
CA GLY A 4 -20.50 -1.99 -19.21
C GLY A 4 -20.44 -0.59 -19.82
N ASP A 5 -20.75 -0.45 -21.10
CA ASP A 5 -20.61 0.80 -21.86
C ASP A 5 -21.28 2.01 -21.18
N SER A 6 -22.49 1.82 -20.64
CA SER A 6 -23.21 2.87 -19.89
C SER A 6 -22.51 3.34 -18.60
N GLU A 7 -21.74 2.45 -17.96
CA GLU A 7 -20.98 2.81 -16.75
C GLU A 7 -19.72 3.59 -17.12
N GLN A 8 -19.08 3.22 -18.22
CA GLN A 8 -17.92 3.93 -18.74
C GLN A 8 -18.29 5.37 -19.14
N GLU A 9 -19.42 5.55 -19.84
CA GLU A 9 -19.93 6.88 -20.22
C GLU A 9 -20.18 7.76 -18.99
N ALA A 10 -20.83 7.23 -17.95
CA ALA A 10 -21.09 7.97 -16.71
C ALA A 10 -19.79 8.37 -15.97
N ILE A 11 -18.74 7.54 -16.06
CA ILE A 11 -17.42 7.84 -15.48
C ILE A 11 -16.72 8.93 -16.29
N ASP A 12 -16.82 8.90 -17.61
CA ASP A 12 -16.21 9.91 -18.48
C ASP A 12 -16.86 11.29 -18.29
N GLU A 13 -18.20 11.32 -18.14
CA GLU A 13 -18.93 12.54 -17.76
C GLU A 13 -18.51 13.08 -16.39
N LEU A 14 -18.33 12.19 -15.40
CA LEU A 14 -17.81 12.56 -14.09
C LEU A 14 -16.41 13.18 -14.23
N ILE A 15 -15.47 12.53 -14.91
CA ILE A 15 -14.11 13.04 -15.14
C ILE A 15 -14.13 14.43 -15.79
N ALA A 16 -15.00 14.63 -16.77
CA ALA A 16 -15.15 15.91 -17.47
C ALA A 16 -15.66 17.04 -16.54
N SER A 17 -16.47 16.70 -15.54
CA SER A 17 -17.01 17.67 -14.57
C SER A 17 -16.02 18.09 -13.47
N LEU A 18 -14.95 17.31 -13.24
CA LEU A 18 -14.01 17.54 -12.14
C LEU A 18 -12.93 18.57 -12.51
N PRO A 19 -12.38 19.32 -11.53
CA PRO A 19 -11.21 20.17 -11.76
C PRO A 19 -10.02 19.33 -12.25
N GLN A 20 -9.37 19.78 -13.33
CA GLN A 20 -8.23 19.06 -13.92
C GLN A 20 -6.95 19.90 -13.87
N LYS A 21 -5.82 19.22 -13.74
CA LYS A 21 -4.48 19.82 -13.76
C LYS A 21 -3.57 19.03 -14.69
N LYS A 22 -2.90 19.75 -15.59
CA LYS A 22 -1.84 19.21 -16.45
C LYS A 22 -0.50 19.71 -15.95
N VAL A 23 0.40 18.79 -15.66
CA VAL A 23 1.79 19.09 -15.28
C VAL A 23 2.69 18.50 -16.35
N PRO A 24 3.69 19.25 -16.86
CA PRO A 24 4.64 18.71 -17.83
C PRO A 24 5.27 17.40 -17.32
N ASN A 25 5.40 16.42 -18.22
CA ASN A 25 5.99 15.10 -17.94
C ASN A 25 5.24 14.22 -16.92
N LEU A 26 4.02 14.60 -16.51
CA LEU A 26 3.16 13.76 -15.67
C LEU A 26 1.82 13.48 -16.37
N PRO A 27 1.17 12.34 -16.09
CA PRO A 27 -0.20 12.10 -16.53
C PRO A 27 -1.13 13.23 -16.09
N PRO A 28 -2.16 13.58 -16.89
CA PRO A 28 -3.16 14.55 -16.48
C PRO A 28 -3.90 14.04 -15.24
N CYS A 29 -4.18 14.94 -14.31
CA CYS A 29 -4.85 14.61 -13.05
C CYS A 29 -6.21 15.32 -12.93
N CYS A 30 -7.14 14.72 -12.20
CA CYS A 30 -8.42 15.29 -11.80
C CYS A 30 -8.55 15.29 -10.27
N LEU A 31 -9.26 16.29 -9.73
CA LEU A 31 -9.56 16.39 -8.32
C LEU A 31 -10.86 15.65 -8.01
N PHE A 32 -10.79 14.53 -7.31
CA PHE A 32 -11.94 13.73 -6.88
C PHE A 32 -11.89 13.51 -5.37
N GLN A 33 -12.97 13.79 -4.65
CA GLN A 33 -13.08 13.61 -3.19
C GLN A 33 -11.91 14.23 -2.40
N ASN A 34 -11.44 15.42 -2.83
CA ASN A 34 -10.31 16.17 -2.29
C ASN A 34 -8.90 15.57 -2.53
N PHE A 35 -8.78 14.56 -3.40
CA PHE A 35 -7.50 13.99 -3.82
C PHE A 35 -7.28 14.14 -5.32
N TRP A 36 -6.02 14.35 -5.71
CA TRP A 36 -5.62 14.41 -7.12
C TRP A 36 -5.29 13.00 -7.62
N TYR A 37 -6.04 12.53 -8.61
CA TYR A 37 -5.81 11.23 -9.25
C TYR A 37 -5.36 11.41 -10.69
N PRO A 38 -4.40 10.60 -11.18
CA PRO A 38 -4.22 10.42 -12.61
C PRO A 38 -5.55 10.00 -13.24
N ILE A 39 -5.96 10.64 -14.33
CA ILE A 39 -7.29 10.43 -14.93
C ILE A 39 -7.54 8.95 -15.25
N PHE A 40 -6.52 8.23 -15.73
CA PHE A 40 -6.62 6.80 -16.05
C PHE A 40 -6.90 5.90 -14.83
N VAL A 41 -6.65 6.38 -13.61
CA VAL A 41 -6.91 5.63 -12.37
C VAL A 41 -8.37 5.79 -11.92
N LEU A 42 -9.01 6.92 -12.24
CA LEU A 42 -10.33 7.24 -11.70
C LEU A 42 -11.43 6.19 -12.02
N PRO A 43 -11.50 5.60 -13.23
CA PRO A 43 -12.47 4.55 -13.52
C PRO A 43 -12.36 3.36 -12.55
N TYR A 44 -11.14 2.97 -12.18
CA TYR A 44 -10.90 1.88 -11.23
C TYR A 44 -11.33 2.26 -9.80
N VAL A 45 -11.14 3.53 -9.40
CA VAL A 45 -11.61 4.02 -8.10
C VAL A 45 -13.13 3.95 -8.02
N VAL A 46 -13.82 4.46 -9.05
CA VAL A 46 -15.28 4.48 -9.10
C VAL A 46 -15.85 3.06 -9.16
N ALA A 47 -15.27 2.19 -9.99
CA ALA A 47 -15.67 0.79 -10.07
C ALA A 47 -15.47 0.07 -8.73
N CYS A 48 -14.33 0.27 -8.05
CA CYS A 48 -14.07 -0.28 -6.73
C CYS A 48 -15.13 0.21 -5.71
N GLN A 49 -15.42 1.52 -5.68
CA GLN A 49 -16.43 2.09 -4.77
C GLN A 49 -17.84 1.53 -5.00
N ARG A 50 -18.20 1.20 -6.24
CA ARG A 50 -19.54 0.70 -6.61
C ARG A 50 -19.69 -0.80 -6.41
N HIS A 51 -18.67 -1.57 -6.74
CA HIS A 51 -18.79 -3.01 -6.94
C HIS A 51 -18.09 -3.84 -5.87
N PHE A 52 -17.11 -3.29 -5.16
CA PHE A 52 -16.39 -4.04 -4.12
C PHE A 52 -17.32 -4.36 -2.94
N LYS A 53 -17.32 -5.62 -2.50
CA LYS A 53 -18.07 -6.10 -1.33
C LYS A 53 -17.09 -6.68 -0.31
N ALA A 54 -16.84 -5.91 0.74
CA ALA A 54 -16.03 -6.35 1.86
C ALA A 54 -16.74 -7.48 2.64
N LYS A 55 -15.97 -8.46 3.09
CA LYS A 55 -16.34 -9.46 4.09
C LYS A 55 -15.65 -9.12 5.42
N ASP A 56 -16.20 -9.57 6.53
CA ASP A 56 -15.72 -9.16 7.87
C ASP A 56 -14.30 -9.63 8.17
N LYS A 57 -13.86 -10.72 7.54
CA LYS A 57 -12.48 -11.23 7.68
C LYS A 57 -11.53 -10.71 6.61
N ASP A 58 -11.93 -9.81 5.73
CA ASP A 58 -11.01 -9.27 4.74
C ASP A 58 -9.87 -8.48 5.40
N ILE A 59 -8.66 -8.62 4.86
CA ILE A 59 -7.46 -7.89 5.27
C ILE A 59 -7.05 -7.01 4.10
N VAL A 60 -7.05 -5.70 4.29
CA VAL A 60 -6.75 -4.72 3.25
C VAL A 60 -5.45 -4.01 3.58
N VAL A 61 -4.39 -4.25 2.82
CA VAL A 61 -3.15 -3.49 2.90
C VAL A 61 -3.30 -2.20 2.09
N ALA A 62 -3.32 -1.07 2.74
CA ALA A 62 -3.46 0.24 2.13
C ALA A 62 -2.18 1.07 2.32
N SER A 63 -1.74 1.78 1.28
CA SER A 63 -0.48 2.52 1.37
C SER A 63 -0.39 3.56 0.26
N ASP A 64 0.31 4.67 0.49
CA ASP A 64 0.65 5.58 -0.62
C ASP A 64 1.61 4.87 -1.60
N PRO A 65 1.54 5.14 -2.91
CA PRO A 65 2.48 4.56 -3.86
C PRO A 65 3.92 4.79 -3.40
N LYS A 66 4.75 3.74 -3.50
CA LYS A 66 6.16 3.79 -3.08
C LYS A 66 6.30 4.09 -1.58
N SER A 67 5.49 3.45 -0.72
CA SER A 67 5.66 3.45 0.75
C SER A 67 5.92 2.06 1.37
N GLY A 68 6.19 1.04 0.54
CA GLY A 68 6.70 -0.26 0.98
C GLY A 68 5.76 -1.44 0.71
N THR A 69 4.70 -1.22 -0.06
CA THR A 69 3.68 -2.25 -0.38
C THR A 69 4.26 -3.50 -1.02
N THR A 70 5.26 -3.36 -1.91
CA THR A 70 5.97 -4.50 -2.52
C THR A 70 6.69 -5.39 -1.49
N TRP A 71 7.02 -4.83 -0.33
CA TRP A 71 7.69 -5.57 0.74
C TRP A 71 6.69 -6.10 1.78
N LEU A 72 5.71 -5.28 2.17
CA LEU A 72 4.71 -5.66 3.17
C LEU A 72 3.74 -6.74 2.64
N MET A 73 3.36 -6.69 1.36
CA MET A 73 2.40 -7.66 0.80
C MET A 73 2.91 -9.11 0.83
N PRO A 74 4.14 -9.44 0.39
CA PRO A 74 4.69 -10.77 0.55
C PRO A 74 4.75 -11.24 2.00
N ILE A 75 5.08 -10.34 2.95
CA ILE A 75 5.13 -10.68 4.37
C ILE A 75 3.74 -11.00 4.92
N ALA A 76 2.76 -10.13 4.68
CA ALA A 76 1.38 -10.37 5.07
C ALA A 76 0.84 -11.67 4.44
N PHE A 77 1.19 -11.94 3.18
CA PHE A 77 0.84 -13.18 2.49
C PHE A 77 1.53 -14.41 3.10
N SER A 78 2.81 -14.33 3.45
CA SER A 78 3.54 -15.43 4.10
C SER A 78 2.99 -15.72 5.49
N ILE A 79 2.74 -14.69 6.30
CA ILE A 79 2.07 -14.83 7.61
C ILE A 79 0.72 -15.52 7.40
N PHE A 80 -0.09 -15.04 6.47
CA PHE A 80 -1.40 -15.62 6.17
C PHE A 80 -1.34 -17.11 5.80
N ASN A 81 -0.38 -17.52 4.97
CA ASN A 81 -0.23 -18.92 4.53
C ASN A 81 0.36 -19.84 5.60
N LEU A 82 1.15 -19.33 6.56
CA LEU A 82 1.61 -20.15 7.68
C LEU A 82 0.44 -20.78 8.44
N PHE A 83 -0.70 -20.08 8.52
CA PHE A 83 -1.92 -20.57 9.17
C PHE A 83 -2.80 -21.45 8.27
N GLY A 84 -2.28 -21.96 7.14
CA GLY A 84 -2.93 -23.00 6.34
C GLY A 84 -4.03 -22.54 5.37
N HIS A 85 -4.20 -21.23 5.17
CA HIS A 85 -5.19 -20.69 4.25
C HIS A 85 -4.58 -20.52 2.86
N ASN A 86 -4.94 -21.39 1.91
CA ASN A 86 -4.43 -21.38 0.53
C ASN A 86 -5.45 -20.66 -0.40
N PRO A 87 -5.27 -19.37 -0.73
CA PRO A 87 -6.24 -18.66 -1.54
C PRO A 87 -6.09 -19.05 -3.01
N ARG A 88 -7.01 -19.89 -3.51
CA ARG A 88 -7.24 -20.03 -4.95
C ARG A 88 -7.74 -18.68 -5.51
N PHE A 89 -7.17 -18.25 -6.62
CA PHE A 89 -7.46 -16.98 -7.28
C PHE A 89 -8.82 -17.01 -8.01
N ASP A 90 -9.91 -16.92 -7.26
CA ASP A 90 -11.21 -16.47 -7.79
C ASP A 90 -11.97 -15.65 -6.73
N LEU A 91 -12.19 -14.35 -7.00
CA LEU A 91 -12.54 -13.34 -5.99
C LEU A 91 -13.88 -13.59 -5.26
N ASP A 92 -14.80 -14.29 -5.93
CA ASP A 92 -16.13 -14.61 -5.42
C ASP A 92 -16.15 -15.94 -4.64
N ASP A 93 -15.25 -16.88 -4.98
CA ASP A 93 -15.20 -18.25 -4.42
C ASP A 93 -14.05 -18.47 -3.41
N MET A 94 -13.30 -17.43 -3.04
CA MET A 94 -12.28 -17.52 -1.99
C MET A 94 -12.90 -17.80 -0.60
N GLU A 95 -12.45 -18.88 0.04
CA GLU A 95 -12.65 -19.13 1.47
C GLU A 95 -12.04 -17.98 2.27
N GLU A 96 -12.77 -17.46 3.25
CA GLU A 96 -12.29 -16.39 4.14
C GLU A 96 -11.12 -16.89 5.00
N PRO A 97 -10.11 -16.06 5.32
CA PRO A 97 -9.99 -14.62 5.04
C PRO A 97 -9.39 -14.26 3.65
N ARG A 98 -9.59 -13.04 3.14
CA ARG A 98 -9.01 -12.57 1.84
C ARG A 98 -8.03 -11.41 2.06
N LEU A 99 -6.87 -11.44 1.39
CA LEU A 99 -5.84 -10.39 1.47
C LEU A 99 -5.82 -9.51 0.20
N PHE A 100 -5.95 -8.19 0.35
CA PHE A 100 -5.98 -7.21 -0.74
C PHE A 100 -4.93 -6.12 -0.56
N SER A 101 -4.56 -5.44 -1.66
CA SER A 101 -3.71 -4.24 -1.64
C SER A 101 -4.39 -3.06 -2.34
N THR A 102 -4.26 -1.84 -1.81
CA THR A 102 -4.81 -0.62 -2.41
C THR A 102 -3.95 0.63 -2.17
N HIS A 103 -3.99 1.55 -3.12
CA HIS A 103 -3.43 2.91 -2.98
C HIS A 103 -4.53 3.98 -2.81
N LEU A 104 -5.76 3.57 -2.53
CA LEU A 104 -6.85 4.50 -2.31
C LEU A 104 -6.72 5.16 -0.92
N PRO A 105 -6.76 6.50 -0.83
CA PRO A 105 -6.94 7.21 0.42
C PRO A 105 -8.19 6.71 1.16
N TYR A 106 -8.14 6.70 2.50
CA TYR A 106 -9.25 6.21 3.33
C TYR A 106 -10.64 6.76 2.95
N PRO A 107 -10.83 8.07 2.68
CA PRO A 107 -12.13 8.61 2.26
C PRO A 107 -12.67 7.97 0.97
N SER A 108 -11.77 7.61 0.06
CA SER A 108 -12.05 7.02 -1.24
C SER A 108 -12.22 5.51 -1.21
N LEU A 109 -12.04 4.86 -0.06
CA LEU A 109 -12.34 3.44 0.07
C LEU A 109 -13.87 3.17 -0.07
N PRO A 110 -14.25 2.01 -0.63
CA PRO A 110 -15.63 1.54 -0.64
C PRO A 110 -16.31 1.66 0.73
N LYS A 111 -17.59 2.04 0.74
CA LYS A 111 -18.36 2.19 1.99
C LYS A 111 -18.44 0.89 2.78
N CYS A 112 -18.49 -0.26 2.10
CA CYS A 112 -18.49 -1.57 2.73
C CYS A 112 -17.22 -1.81 3.56
N ILE A 113 -16.03 -1.43 3.08
CA ILE A 113 -14.76 -1.53 3.84
C ILE A 113 -14.79 -0.61 5.08
N LYS A 114 -15.40 0.57 4.96
CA LYS A 114 -15.47 1.53 6.08
C LYS A 114 -16.45 1.11 7.18
N TRP A 115 -17.46 0.30 6.84
CA TRP A 115 -18.55 -0.07 7.74
C TRP A 115 -18.55 -1.54 8.15
N SER A 116 -17.80 -2.42 7.48
CA SER A 116 -17.60 -3.81 7.89
C SER A 116 -16.53 -3.92 8.98
N ASP A 117 -16.35 -5.13 9.51
CA ASP A 117 -15.31 -5.44 10.49
C ASP A 117 -13.98 -5.89 9.85
N CYS A 118 -13.80 -5.63 8.55
CA CYS A 118 -12.56 -5.92 7.86
C CYS A 118 -11.37 -5.18 8.49
N GLN A 119 -10.22 -5.84 8.50
CA GLN A 119 -8.98 -5.29 9.02
C GLN A 119 -8.26 -4.52 7.93
N ILE A 120 -7.78 -3.31 8.24
CA ILE A 120 -7.02 -2.51 7.28
C ILE A 120 -5.60 -2.35 7.82
N ILE A 121 -4.60 -2.84 7.10
CA ILE A 121 -3.20 -2.57 7.42
C ILE A 121 -2.82 -1.35 6.58
N TYR A 122 -2.81 -0.17 7.17
CA TYR A 122 -2.47 1.05 6.45
C TYR A 122 -1.05 1.51 6.79
N ILE A 123 -0.21 1.68 5.78
CA ILE A 123 1.09 2.33 5.97
C ILE A 123 0.85 3.85 6.05
N CYS A 124 0.64 4.39 7.29
CA CYS A 124 0.43 5.80 7.76
C CYS A 124 -0.97 6.27 8.35
N ARG A 125 -0.99 6.82 9.61
CA ARG A 125 -2.06 7.06 10.68
C ARG A 125 -3.55 7.38 10.34
N ASN A 126 -4.63 7.23 11.16
CA ASN A 126 -5.05 6.69 12.50
C ASN A 126 -6.57 6.30 12.45
N LEU A 127 -7.02 5.10 12.88
CA LEU A 127 -8.42 4.72 13.24
C LEU A 127 -8.43 3.33 13.93
N HIS A 128 -9.34 3.04 14.86
CA HIS A 128 -9.38 1.80 15.69
C HIS A 128 -9.45 0.45 14.94
N LYS A 129 -9.62 0.47 13.61
CA LYS A 129 -9.63 -0.71 12.72
C LYS A 129 -8.40 -0.80 11.82
N VAL A 130 -7.36 -0.01 12.13
CA VAL A 130 -6.21 0.19 11.24
C VAL A 130 -4.88 -0.01 11.97
N LEU A 131 -4.02 -0.90 11.47
CA LEU A 131 -2.63 -1.03 11.91
C LEU A 131 -1.75 -0.07 11.11
N PHE A 132 -0.94 0.71 11.83
CA PHE A 132 0.02 1.63 11.23
C PHE A 132 1.44 1.08 11.34
N LEU A 133 2.09 1.00 10.18
CA LEU A 133 3.48 0.63 10.06
C LEU A 133 4.24 1.77 9.39
N LYS A 134 5.39 2.14 9.93
CA LYS A 134 6.37 2.96 9.24
C LYS A 134 7.38 2.04 8.58
N TYR A 135 7.80 2.37 7.36
CA TYR A 135 8.77 1.56 6.62
C TYR A 135 10.10 1.46 7.38
N GLU A 136 10.50 2.52 8.07
CA GLU A 136 11.75 2.61 8.81
C GLU A 136 11.73 1.74 10.05
N ASP A 137 10.66 1.81 10.85
CA ASP A 137 10.46 0.92 12.00
C ASP A 137 10.44 -0.56 11.55
N PHE A 138 9.85 -0.82 10.37
CA PHE A 138 9.80 -2.15 9.76
C PHE A 138 11.17 -2.65 9.30
N LYS A 139 12.05 -1.74 8.88
CA LYS A 139 13.44 -2.06 8.51
C LYS A 139 14.35 -2.19 9.74
N GLU A 140 14.09 -1.41 10.77
CA GLU A 140 14.86 -1.44 12.03
C GLU A 140 14.59 -2.72 12.83
N ASP A 141 13.31 -3.12 12.94
CA ASP A 141 12.91 -4.34 13.66
C ASP A 141 11.84 -5.12 12.88
N ILE A 142 12.28 -5.87 11.87
CA ILE A 142 11.38 -6.67 11.04
C ILE A 142 10.63 -7.72 11.86
N GLY A 143 11.27 -8.34 12.85
CA GLY A 143 10.67 -9.40 13.66
C GLY A 143 9.56 -8.87 14.55
N GLY A 144 9.82 -7.78 15.27
CA GLY A 144 8.81 -7.11 16.09
C GLY A 144 7.64 -6.57 15.25
N GLN A 145 7.91 -5.97 14.09
CA GLN A 145 6.82 -5.50 13.21
C GLN A 145 6.01 -6.65 12.60
N MET A 146 6.65 -7.78 12.28
CA MET A 146 5.93 -8.98 11.82
C MET A 146 5.00 -9.53 12.89
N LYS A 147 5.43 -9.54 14.17
CA LYS A 147 4.55 -9.91 15.28
C LYS A 147 3.36 -8.96 15.43
N ASN A 148 3.59 -7.65 15.29
CA ASN A 148 2.52 -6.65 15.30
C ASN A 148 1.50 -6.89 14.16
N VAL A 149 1.99 -7.18 12.95
CA VAL A 149 1.15 -7.52 11.79
C VAL A 149 0.34 -8.78 12.05
N ALA A 150 1.01 -9.85 12.49
CA ALA A 150 0.40 -11.14 12.79
C ALA A 150 -0.70 -11.01 13.87
N GLN A 151 -0.40 -10.31 14.97
CA GLN A 151 -1.36 -10.03 16.03
C GLN A 151 -2.57 -9.22 15.53
N PHE A 152 -2.33 -8.19 14.72
CA PHE A 152 -3.40 -7.39 14.14
C PHE A 152 -4.27 -8.19 13.17
N MET A 153 -3.67 -9.10 12.40
CA MET A 153 -4.38 -10.02 11.51
C MET A 153 -5.22 -11.07 12.28
N GLY A 154 -5.16 -11.10 13.61
CA GLY A 154 -5.80 -12.13 14.44
C GLY A 154 -5.09 -13.48 14.36
N LEU A 155 -3.83 -13.48 13.92
CA LEU A 155 -3.00 -14.65 13.66
C LEU A 155 -1.64 -14.52 14.36
N PRO A 156 -1.59 -14.33 15.70
CA PRO A 156 -0.32 -14.16 16.41
C PRO A 156 0.53 -15.43 16.30
N PHE A 157 1.84 -15.26 16.17
CA PHE A 157 2.78 -16.37 16.22
C PHE A 157 2.68 -17.10 17.57
N THR A 158 2.74 -18.43 17.52
CA THR A 158 2.84 -19.30 18.70
C THR A 158 4.28 -19.39 19.19
N GLU A 159 4.48 -19.75 20.46
CA GLU A 159 5.84 -19.96 21.01
C GLU A 159 6.63 -20.98 20.17
N GLU A 160 5.98 -22.05 19.69
CA GLU A 160 6.61 -23.07 18.85
C GLU A 160 7.05 -22.51 17.48
N GLU A 161 6.25 -21.65 16.84
CA GLU A 161 6.62 -21.01 15.58
C GLU A 161 7.76 -20.00 15.76
N GLU A 162 7.78 -19.28 16.89
CA GLU A 162 8.86 -18.35 17.23
C GLU A 162 10.17 -19.10 17.50
N GLU A 163 10.14 -20.12 18.37
CA GLU A 163 11.32 -20.94 18.68
C GLU A 163 11.79 -21.76 17.47
N GLY A 164 10.86 -22.13 16.59
CA GLY A 164 11.10 -22.82 15.32
C GLY A 164 11.72 -21.92 14.23
N GLY A 165 11.84 -20.61 14.45
CA GLY A 165 12.47 -19.68 13.53
C GLY A 165 11.59 -19.24 12.35
N ALA A 166 10.27 -19.36 12.46
CA ALA A 166 9.34 -19.03 11.38
C ALA A 166 9.44 -17.55 10.97
N ILE A 167 9.67 -16.66 11.94
CA ILE A 167 9.82 -15.22 11.68
C ILE A 167 11.07 -14.96 10.83
N GLU A 168 12.19 -15.56 11.19
CA GLU A 168 13.46 -15.46 10.47
C GLU A 168 13.35 -16.05 9.07
N GLU A 169 12.63 -17.16 8.92
CA GLU A 169 12.39 -17.79 7.61
C GLU A 169 11.56 -16.89 6.70
N ILE A 170 10.42 -16.36 7.19
CA ILE A 170 9.62 -15.41 6.40
C ILE A 170 10.41 -14.15 6.08
N ALA A 171 11.12 -13.57 7.05
CA ALA A 171 11.94 -12.38 6.85
C ALA A 171 13.00 -12.60 5.75
N LYS A 172 13.60 -13.79 5.72
CA LYS A 172 14.55 -14.18 4.67
C LYS A 172 13.88 -14.37 3.31
N MET A 173 12.74 -15.05 3.26
CA MET A 173 11.99 -15.28 2.01
C MET A 173 11.47 -13.96 1.41
N CYS A 174 11.02 -13.04 2.26
CA CYS A 174 10.48 -11.74 1.87
C CYS A 174 11.53 -10.63 1.86
N SER A 175 12.82 -10.96 2.01
CA SER A 175 13.86 -9.94 1.95
C SER A 175 13.86 -9.25 0.59
N LEU A 176 14.13 -7.93 0.55
CA LEU A 176 14.15 -7.17 -0.70
C LEU A 176 15.06 -7.82 -1.76
N LYS A 177 16.21 -8.34 -1.32
CA LYS A 177 17.14 -9.06 -2.19
C LYS A 177 16.53 -10.34 -2.76
N THR A 178 15.92 -11.17 -1.91
CA THR A 178 15.26 -12.41 -2.35
C THR A 178 14.15 -12.10 -3.35
N LEU A 179 13.32 -11.09 -3.07
CA LEU A 179 12.23 -10.70 -3.93
C LEU A 179 12.72 -10.12 -5.27
N GLU A 180 13.74 -9.26 -5.25
CA GLU A 180 14.38 -8.73 -6.46
C GLU A 180 14.94 -9.84 -7.35
N ASP A 181 15.47 -10.90 -6.73
CA ASP A 181 16.10 -12.00 -7.44
C ASP A 181 15.14 -12.98 -8.14
N LEU A 182 13.83 -12.90 -7.86
CA LEU A 182 12.82 -13.74 -8.50
C LEU A 182 12.68 -13.40 -10.00
N GLU A 183 12.58 -14.42 -10.86
CA GLU A 183 12.46 -14.24 -12.32
C GLU A 183 11.27 -13.36 -12.73
N VAL A 184 10.15 -13.49 -12.03
CA VAL A 184 8.94 -12.67 -12.23
C VAL A 184 9.19 -11.18 -11.98
N ASN A 185 10.18 -10.85 -11.15
CA ASN A 185 10.55 -9.48 -10.83
C ASN A 185 11.68 -8.95 -11.71
N LYS A 186 12.53 -9.82 -12.25
CA LYS A 186 13.58 -9.45 -13.22
C LYS A 186 13.04 -9.14 -14.61
N SER A 187 12.10 -9.95 -15.10
CA SER A 187 11.65 -9.92 -16.49
C SER A 187 10.14 -9.69 -16.67
N GLY A 188 9.35 -9.85 -15.59
CA GLY A 188 7.91 -9.68 -15.64
C GLY A 188 7.46 -8.24 -15.85
N LYS A 189 6.21 -8.10 -16.28
CA LYS A 189 5.55 -6.81 -16.50
C LYS A 189 4.19 -6.81 -15.82
N PHE A 190 3.95 -5.86 -14.93
CA PHE A 190 2.66 -5.64 -14.29
C PHE A 190 1.69 -4.90 -15.21
N MET A 191 2.22 -3.93 -15.98
CA MET A 191 1.52 -3.26 -17.06
C MET A 191 2.38 -3.32 -18.33
N PRO A 192 1.81 -3.25 -19.53
CA PRO A 192 2.58 -3.28 -20.78
C PRO A 192 3.76 -2.30 -20.81
N SER A 193 3.59 -1.14 -20.16
CA SER A 193 4.56 -0.05 -20.04
C SER A 193 5.38 -0.06 -18.74
N PHE A 194 5.18 -1.02 -17.83
CA PHE A 194 5.84 -1.04 -16.52
C PHE A 194 6.44 -2.42 -16.20
N GLU A 195 7.78 -2.48 -16.24
CA GLU A 195 8.55 -3.68 -15.89
C GLU A 195 8.66 -3.83 -14.37
N ASN A 196 8.52 -5.06 -13.87
CA ASN A 196 8.51 -5.36 -12.45
C ASN A 196 9.83 -5.01 -11.75
N ARG A 197 10.97 -5.07 -12.46
CA ARG A 197 12.27 -4.68 -11.89
C ARG A 197 12.29 -3.25 -11.39
N SER A 198 11.43 -2.38 -11.92
CA SER A 198 11.28 -0.98 -11.52
C SER A 198 10.73 -0.83 -10.09
N TYR A 199 10.16 -1.88 -9.50
CA TYR A 199 9.77 -1.89 -8.08
C TYR A 199 10.98 -2.02 -7.14
N PHE A 200 12.08 -2.65 -7.60
CA PHE A 200 13.29 -2.92 -6.82
C PHE A 200 14.37 -1.90 -7.19
N ARG A 201 14.53 -0.87 -6.35
CA ARG A 201 15.54 0.20 -6.52
C ARG A 201 16.67 0.01 -5.50
N LYS A 202 16.87 0.95 -4.57
CA LYS A 202 17.87 0.81 -3.50
C LYS A 202 17.31 0.23 -2.20
N GLY A 203 16.04 0.52 -1.88
CA GLY A 203 15.44 0.09 -0.60
C GLY A 203 16.15 0.69 0.63
N GLU A 204 16.80 1.84 0.48
CA GLU A 204 17.59 2.50 1.51
C GLU A 204 16.86 3.73 2.07
N VAL A 205 16.97 3.93 3.39
CA VAL A 205 16.51 5.13 4.08
C VAL A 205 17.57 6.21 3.89
N GLY A 206 17.15 7.45 3.61
CA GLY A 206 18.08 8.57 3.43
C GLY A 206 18.59 8.81 2.00
N ASP A 207 18.25 7.98 1.01
CA ASP A 207 18.75 8.14 -0.38
C ASP A 207 18.32 9.45 -1.06
N TRP A 208 17.36 10.17 -0.46
CA TRP A 208 16.88 11.47 -0.92
C TRP A 208 17.96 12.54 -1.03
N VAL A 209 19.04 12.44 -0.25
CA VAL A 209 20.16 13.38 -0.27
C VAL A 209 20.85 13.45 -1.64
N ASN A 210 20.70 12.40 -2.45
CA ASN A 210 21.24 12.33 -3.81
C ASN A 210 20.38 13.08 -4.85
N TYR A 211 19.15 13.48 -4.48
CA TYR A 211 18.16 14.04 -5.42
C TYR A 211 17.66 15.42 -5.00
N LEU A 212 17.58 15.72 -3.70
CA LEU A 212 17.10 17.01 -3.20
C LEU A 212 18.23 17.86 -2.67
N SER A 213 18.24 19.13 -3.09
CA SER A 213 19.12 20.12 -2.49
C SER A 213 18.71 20.37 -1.01
N PRO A 214 19.66 20.70 -0.13
CA PRO A 214 19.35 20.98 1.28
C PRO A 214 18.22 22.00 1.50
N PRO A 215 18.10 23.10 0.71
CA PRO A 215 16.97 24.02 0.84
C PRO A 215 15.61 23.39 0.47
N THR A 216 15.58 22.56 -0.57
CA THR A 216 14.36 21.85 -0.99
C THR A 216 13.93 20.85 0.07
N ALA A 217 14.90 20.13 0.63
CA ALA A 217 14.67 19.20 1.72
C ALA A 217 14.15 19.92 2.97
N ALA A 218 14.81 21.00 3.41
CA ALA A 218 14.37 21.79 4.56
C ALA A 218 12.94 22.35 4.38
N ARG A 219 12.61 22.83 3.19
CA ARG A 219 11.26 23.30 2.87
C ARG A 219 10.23 22.19 3.01
N LEU A 220 10.53 21.00 2.49
CA LEU A 220 9.62 19.85 2.55
C LEU A 220 9.43 19.36 3.98
N HIS A 221 10.53 19.25 4.74
CA HIS A 221 10.51 18.94 6.16
C HIS A 221 9.62 19.91 6.94
N SER A 222 9.73 21.22 6.67
CA SER A 222 8.87 22.22 7.31
C SER A 222 7.39 22.03 6.98
N ILE A 223 7.05 21.74 5.72
CA ILE A 223 5.66 21.50 5.32
C ILE A 223 5.11 20.27 6.04
N ILE A 224 5.87 19.17 6.06
CA ILE A 224 5.42 17.94 6.69
C ILE A 224 5.27 18.16 8.19
N LYS A 225 6.24 18.79 8.85
CA LYS A 225 6.13 19.13 10.27
C LYS A 225 4.89 19.97 10.56
N GLU A 226 4.65 21.03 9.79
CA GLU A 226 3.47 21.90 9.95
C GLU A 226 2.16 21.11 9.79
N LYS A 227 2.08 20.22 8.79
CA LYS A 227 0.86 19.47 8.50
C LYS A 227 0.65 18.27 9.42
N MET A 228 1.72 17.66 9.94
CA MET A 228 1.67 16.37 10.65
C MET A 228 1.77 16.52 12.17
N SER A 229 2.51 17.51 12.68
CA SER A 229 2.64 17.73 14.13
C SER A 229 1.29 17.92 14.87
N PRO A 230 0.26 18.59 14.31
CA PRO A 230 -1.06 18.67 14.95
C PRO A 230 -1.73 17.31 15.19
N PHE A 231 -1.34 16.29 14.42
CA PHE A 231 -1.83 14.92 14.55
C PHE A 231 -0.89 14.03 15.38
N GLY A 232 0.08 14.63 16.09
CA GLY A 232 1.09 13.94 16.89
C GLY A 232 2.05 13.09 16.06
N LEU A 233 2.16 13.36 14.76
CA LEU A 233 3.02 12.64 13.83
C LEU A 233 4.36 13.38 13.72
N GLU A 234 5.40 12.74 14.22
CA GLU A 234 6.77 13.20 14.09
C GLU A 234 7.55 12.20 13.22
N PHE A 235 8.34 12.77 12.32
CA PHE A 235 9.22 12.04 11.43
C PHE A 235 10.61 12.66 11.54
N LYS A 236 11.64 11.82 11.59
CA LYS A 236 13.03 12.30 11.52
C LYS A 236 13.29 12.82 10.11
N THR A 237 14.25 13.75 9.98
CA THR A 237 14.64 14.33 8.69
C THR A 237 14.96 13.27 7.64
N ASP A 238 15.51 12.12 8.05
CA ASP A 238 15.92 11.04 7.15
C ASP A 238 14.75 10.13 6.70
N GLU A 239 13.61 10.17 7.40
CA GLU A 239 12.41 9.34 7.20
C GLU A 239 11.41 9.99 6.22
N LEU A 240 11.51 11.31 6.01
CA LEU A 240 10.45 12.10 5.38
C LEU A 240 10.37 12.03 3.85
N PHE A 241 11.43 11.56 3.21
CA PHE A 241 11.61 11.80 1.77
C PHE A 241 11.33 10.58 0.89
N TRP A 242 10.98 9.44 1.48
CA TRP A 242 10.69 8.23 0.72
C TRP A 242 9.38 8.36 -0.09
N CYS A 243 8.39 9.08 0.43
CA CYS A 243 7.08 9.24 -0.22
C CYS A 243 7.10 10.17 -1.46
N MET A 244 8.20 10.87 -1.77
CA MET A 244 8.17 11.96 -2.76
C MET A 244 9.31 11.98 -3.79
N ILE A 245 10.25 11.04 -3.73
CA ILE A 245 11.34 10.96 -4.71
C ILE A 245 11.17 9.69 -5.53
N ALA A 246 10.39 9.87 -6.60
CA ALA A 246 10.39 9.03 -7.78
C ALA A 246 11.41 9.58 -8.79
#